data_AF-A0A2I0K0Z7-F1
#
_entry.id   AF-A0A2I0K0Z7-F1
#
_cell.length_a   1.000
_cell.length_b   1.000
_cell.length_c   1.000
_cell.angle_alpha   90.00
_cell.angle_beta   90.00
_cell.angle_gamma   90.00
#
_symmetry.space_group_name_H-M   'P 1'
#
loop_
_entity.id
_entity.type
_entity.pdbx_description
1 polymer ?
#
loop_
_entity_poly.entity_id
_entity_poly.type
_entity_poly.pdbx_seq_one_letter_code
_entity_poly.pdbx_strand_id
1 'polypeptide(L)'
;MTTSRRAYKVDENNPGSDLAGETAAAMAAASIVFRKSNPHYAHLLLHHAQQLFEFGDRYRGEYDRSVEVVKSYYGSVSGYKDELLWAALWLHRATDSEFYLNYAIDKAHCFGGVGWAMTEFSWDVKYAGLQVMASQVNCSLI
;
A
#
# COMPACT_ATOMS: atom_id res chain seq x y z
N MET A 1 -25.79 16.89 13.33
CA MET A 1 -25.60 16.69 11.87
C MET A 1 -26.85 16.02 11.31
N THR A 2 -27.45 16.54 10.24
CA THR A 2 -28.73 16.02 9.67
C THR A 2 -28.60 15.52 8.23
N THR A 3 -27.44 15.69 7.59
CA THR A 3 -27.17 15.19 6.23
C THR A 3 -26.76 13.71 6.24
N SER A 4 -27.04 13.02 5.14
CA SER A 4 -26.69 11.61 4.96
C SER A 4 -25.18 11.38 5.03
N ARG A 5 -24.77 10.34 5.75
CA ARG A 5 -23.38 9.87 5.88
C ARG A 5 -23.21 8.50 5.21
N ARG A 6 -23.63 8.40 3.94
CA ARG A 6 -23.57 7.15 3.17
C ARG A 6 -22.13 6.62 3.16
N ALA A 7 -21.98 5.34 3.51
CA ALA A 7 -20.72 4.63 3.40
C ALA A 7 -20.56 4.03 2.00
N TYR A 8 -19.34 4.05 1.50
CA TYR A 8 -18.93 3.41 0.25
C TYR A 8 -17.84 2.39 0.57
N LYS A 9 -17.66 1.41 -0.33
CA LYS A 9 -16.65 0.37 -0.19
C LYS A 9 -16.12 -0.03 -1.55
N VAL A 10 -14.93 -0.62 -1.55
CA VAL A 10 -14.39 -1.39 -2.67
C VAL A 10 -14.63 -2.88 -2.41
N ASP A 11 -14.78 -3.66 -3.48
CA ASP A 11 -14.94 -5.11 -3.44
C ASP A 11 -14.40 -5.73 -4.74
N GLU A 12 -14.56 -7.04 -4.92
CA GLU A 12 -14.03 -7.76 -6.08
C GLU A 12 -14.58 -7.27 -7.42
N ASN A 13 -15.81 -6.74 -7.43
CA ASN A 13 -16.46 -6.22 -8.63
C ASN A 13 -16.22 -4.71 -8.81
N ASN A 14 -15.80 -4.04 -7.74
CA ASN A 14 -15.51 -2.61 -7.69
C ASN A 14 -14.13 -2.43 -7.00
N PRO A 15 -13.02 -2.76 -7.68
CA PRO A 15 -11.69 -2.83 -7.09
C PRO A 15 -11.12 -1.46 -6.69
N GLY A 16 -10.06 -1.47 -5.88
CA GLY A 16 -9.33 -0.27 -5.46
C GLY A 16 -7.99 -0.63 -4.85
N SER A 17 -7.01 -0.93 -5.71
CA SER A 17 -5.67 -1.39 -5.37
C SER A 17 -4.84 -0.34 -4.66
N ASP A 18 -5.00 0.93 -5.06
CA ASP A 18 -4.42 2.10 -4.42
C ASP A 18 -4.91 2.21 -2.97
N LEU A 19 -6.24 2.25 -2.78
CA LEU A 19 -6.85 2.35 -1.45
C LEU A 19 -6.49 1.15 -0.57
N ALA A 20 -6.56 -0.07 -1.13
CA ALA A 20 -6.20 -1.29 -0.40
C ALA A 20 -4.71 -1.36 -0.07
N GLY A 21 -3.85 -0.97 -1.02
CA GLY A 21 -2.39 -0.94 -0.85
C GLY A 21 -1.97 0.05 0.22
N GLU A 22 -2.46 1.29 0.18
CA GLU A 22 -2.11 2.28 1.20
C GLU A 22 -2.64 1.88 2.60
N THR A 23 -3.83 1.28 2.67
CA THR A 23 -4.36 0.76 3.95
C THR A 23 -3.50 -0.41 4.46
N ALA A 24 -3.04 -1.31 3.57
CA ALA A 24 -2.12 -2.37 3.93
C ALA A 24 -0.78 -1.82 4.45
N ALA A 25 -0.21 -0.82 3.77
CA ALA A 25 1.01 -0.14 4.19
C ALA A 25 0.85 0.48 5.59
N ALA A 26 -0.25 1.21 5.83
CA ALA A 26 -0.54 1.84 7.11
C ALA A 26 -0.68 0.82 8.25
N MET A 27 -1.40 -0.29 8.03
CA MET A 27 -1.57 -1.34 9.03
C MET A 27 -0.26 -2.10 9.30
N ALA A 28 0.53 -2.38 8.26
CA ALA A 28 1.86 -2.98 8.40
C ALA A 28 2.80 -2.07 9.20
N ALA A 29 2.87 -0.77 8.87
CA ALA A 29 3.66 0.21 9.61
C ALA A 29 3.22 0.31 11.08
N ALA A 30 1.92 0.40 11.33
CA ALA A 30 1.37 0.43 12.69
C ALA A 30 1.68 -0.84 13.48
N SER A 31 1.65 -2.02 12.84
CA SER A 31 2.01 -3.29 13.51
C SER A 31 3.43 -3.28 14.09
N ILE A 32 4.38 -2.59 13.44
CA ILE A 32 5.74 -2.44 13.95
C ILE A 32 5.74 -1.59 15.22
N VAL A 33 5.00 -0.48 15.22
CA VAL A 33 4.89 0.43 16.38
C VAL A 33 4.30 -0.28 17.60
N PHE A 34 3.23 -1.05 17.40
CA PHE A 34 2.53 -1.74 18.49
C PHE A 34 3.20 -3.05 18.93
N ARG A 35 4.24 -3.52 18.24
CA ARG A 35 4.86 -4.84 18.45
C ARG A 35 5.23 -5.13 19.90
N LYS A 36 5.72 -4.13 20.63
CA LYS A 36 6.13 -4.28 22.04
C LYS A 36 5.02 -3.93 23.05
N SER A 37 4.23 -2.90 22.77
CA SER A 37 3.23 -2.38 23.71
C SER A 37 1.93 -3.18 23.69
N ASN A 38 1.54 -3.71 22.53
CA ASN A 38 0.36 -4.54 22.37
C ASN A 38 0.57 -5.58 21.24
N PRO A 39 1.25 -6.71 21.55
CA PRO A 39 1.57 -7.72 20.54
C PRO A 39 0.34 -8.34 19.87
N HIS A 40 -0.75 -8.51 20.62
CA HIS A 40 -2.00 -9.05 20.06
C HIS A 40 -2.58 -8.11 18.99
N TYR A 41 -2.64 -6.81 19.28
CA TYR A 41 -3.12 -5.83 18.31
C TYR A 41 -2.15 -5.68 17.12
N ALA A 42 -0.84 -5.72 17.35
CA ALA A 42 0.15 -5.73 16.28
C ALA A 42 -0.07 -6.91 15.32
N HIS A 43 -0.35 -8.10 15.84
CA HIS A 43 -0.65 -9.27 15.02
C HIS A 43 -1.95 -9.11 14.23
N LEU A 44 -3.01 -8.56 14.84
CA LEU A 44 -4.27 -8.29 14.16
C LEU A 44 -4.09 -7.29 13.01
N LEU A 45 -3.34 -6.21 13.23
CA LEU A 45 -3.02 -5.22 12.21
C LEU A 45 -2.26 -5.86 11.03
N LEU A 46 -1.23 -6.64 11.34
CA LEU A 46 -0.42 -7.30 10.33
C LEU A 46 -1.24 -8.30 9.51
N HIS A 47 -2.08 -9.10 10.17
CA HIS A 47 -2.97 -10.04 9.49
C HIS A 47 -3.87 -9.34 8.46
N HIS A 48 -4.51 -8.24 8.86
CA HIS A 48 -5.35 -7.47 7.93
C HIS A 48 -4.54 -6.75 6.84
N ALA A 49 -3.33 -6.28 7.14
CA ALA A 49 -2.44 -5.71 6.13
C ALA A 49 -2.15 -6.71 5.00
N GLN A 50 -1.89 -7.97 5.35
CA GLN A 50 -1.64 -9.03 4.36
C GLN A 50 -2.88 -9.33 3.51
N GLN A 51 -4.07 -9.39 4.13
CA GLN A 51 -5.33 -9.59 3.41
C GLN A 51 -5.64 -8.46 2.43
N LEU A 52 -5.41 -7.20 2.85
CA LEU A 52 -5.64 -6.02 2.02
C LEU A 52 -4.66 -5.96 0.84
N PHE A 53 -3.39 -6.29 1.07
CA PHE A 53 -2.41 -6.40 0.00
C PHE A 53 -2.79 -7.48 -1.00
N GLU A 54 -3.16 -8.67 -0.53
CA GLU A 54 -3.63 -9.76 -1.41
C GLU A 54 -4.86 -9.35 -2.22
N PHE A 55 -5.83 -8.68 -1.60
CA PHE A 55 -7.00 -8.13 -2.28
C PHE A 55 -6.60 -7.11 -3.36
N GLY A 56 -5.78 -6.13 -2.99
CA GLY A 56 -5.35 -5.06 -3.90
C GLY A 56 -4.53 -5.56 -5.09
N ASP A 57 -3.67 -6.55 -4.91
CA ASP A 57 -2.89 -7.14 -6.01
C ASP A 57 -3.73 -8.09 -6.89
N ARG A 58 -4.66 -8.85 -6.30
CA ARG A 58 -5.54 -9.78 -7.03
C ARG A 58 -6.58 -9.05 -7.87
N TYR A 59 -7.26 -8.04 -7.31
CA TYR A 59 -8.33 -7.30 -7.97
C TYR A 59 -7.84 -5.90 -8.32
N ARG A 60 -7.20 -5.76 -9.49
CA ARG A 60 -6.53 -4.53 -9.87
C ARG A 60 -7.46 -3.44 -10.36
N GLY A 61 -7.36 -2.24 -9.78
CA GLY A 61 -8.09 -1.05 -10.24
C GLY A 61 -7.83 0.18 -9.40
N GLU A 62 -8.12 1.36 -9.96
CA GLU A 62 -8.12 2.65 -9.26
C GLU A 62 -9.42 2.78 -8.44
N TYR A 63 -9.33 3.08 -7.15
CA TYR A 63 -10.52 3.08 -6.27
C TYR A 63 -11.55 4.14 -6.65
N ASP A 64 -11.12 5.24 -7.26
CA ASP A 64 -11.99 6.34 -7.63
C ASP A 64 -12.88 6.00 -8.83
N ARG A 65 -12.55 4.97 -9.62
CA ARG A 65 -13.45 4.36 -10.61
C ARG A 65 -14.57 3.55 -9.98
N SER A 66 -14.30 2.98 -8.81
CA SER A 66 -15.26 2.18 -8.04
C SER A 66 -16.14 3.04 -7.14
N VAL A 67 -15.58 4.14 -6.62
CA VAL A 67 -16.27 5.09 -5.75
C VAL A 67 -16.23 6.49 -6.39
N GLU A 68 -16.96 6.67 -7.48
CA GLU A 68 -16.86 7.86 -8.34
C GLU A 68 -17.05 9.20 -7.64
N VAL A 69 -17.79 9.23 -6.52
CA VAL A 69 -18.00 10.42 -5.71
C VAL A 69 -16.71 11.02 -5.14
N VAL A 70 -15.61 10.25 -5.08
CA VAL A 70 -14.32 10.72 -4.55
C VAL A 70 -13.46 11.43 -5.60
N LYS A 71 -13.75 11.27 -6.90
CA LYS A 71 -12.92 11.80 -8.01
C LYS A 71 -12.66 13.30 -7.91
N SER A 72 -13.64 14.07 -7.42
CA SER A 72 -13.51 15.53 -7.24
C SER A 72 -12.77 15.97 -5.97
N TYR A 73 -12.35 15.02 -5.13
CA TYR A 73 -11.72 15.30 -3.84
C TYR A 73 -10.34 14.65 -3.74
N TYR A 74 -10.27 13.34 -3.93
CA TYR A 74 -9.07 12.53 -3.82
C TYR A 74 -8.99 11.55 -5.00
N GLY A 75 -9.00 12.04 -6.24
CA GLY A 75 -8.88 11.17 -7.43
C GLY A 75 -7.55 10.42 -7.46
N SER A 76 -7.54 9.21 -8.01
CA SER A 76 -6.32 8.41 -8.18
C SER A 76 -5.61 8.85 -9.46
N VAL A 77 -4.61 9.72 -9.33
CA VAL A 77 -3.95 10.35 -10.50
C VAL A 77 -2.70 9.58 -10.90
N SER A 78 -1.91 9.13 -9.92
CA SER A 78 -0.74 8.26 -10.11
C SER A 78 -1.11 6.82 -10.53
N GLY A 79 -2.32 6.39 -10.19
CA GLY A 79 -2.80 5.03 -10.30
C GLY A 79 -2.63 4.27 -8.98
N TYR A 80 -2.26 2.99 -9.05
CA TYR A 80 -2.13 2.12 -7.86
C TYR A 80 -0.78 1.42 -7.74
N LYS A 81 0.09 1.61 -8.73
CA LYS A 81 1.30 0.79 -8.90
C LYS A 81 2.31 1.09 -7.81
N ASP A 82 2.46 2.36 -7.45
CA ASP A 82 3.30 2.79 -6.35
C ASP A 82 2.75 2.35 -4.99
N GLU A 83 1.43 2.36 -4.77
CA GLU A 83 0.82 1.84 -3.54
C GLU A 83 1.09 0.35 -3.35
N LEU A 84 1.05 -0.45 -4.42
CA LEU A 84 1.38 -1.88 -4.32
C LEU A 84 2.87 -2.12 -3.99
N LEU A 85 3.78 -1.36 -4.60
CA LEU A 85 5.21 -1.42 -4.25
C LEU A 85 5.46 -0.94 -2.81
N TRP A 86 4.80 0.14 -2.42
CA TRP A 86 4.87 0.73 -1.08
C TRP A 86 4.37 -0.23 0.00
N ALA A 87 3.20 -0.83 -0.21
CA ALA A 87 2.63 -1.85 0.67
C ALA A 87 3.54 -3.07 0.80
N ALA A 88 4.11 -3.54 -0.31
CA ALA A 88 5.05 -4.66 -0.29
C ALA A 88 6.29 -4.36 0.56
N LEU A 89 6.91 -3.18 0.42
CA LEU A 89 8.06 -2.81 1.25
C LEU A 89 7.71 -2.64 2.74
N TRP A 90 6.54 -2.11 3.07
CA TRP A 90 6.08 -2.06 4.45
C TRP A 90 5.79 -3.44 5.04
N LEU A 91 5.17 -4.33 4.28
CA LEU A 91 4.93 -5.70 4.68
C LEU A 91 6.24 -6.47 4.85
N HIS A 92 7.21 -6.28 3.96
CA HIS A 92 8.57 -6.82 4.14
C HIS A 92 9.16 -6.33 5.46
N ARG A 93 9.16 -5.01 5.70
CA ARG A 93 9.69 -4.43 6.96
C ARG A 93 8.96 -4.94 8.21
N ALA A 94 7.67 -5.25 8.11
CA ALA A 94 6.88 -5.75 9.23
C ALA A 94 7.05 -7.26 9.47
N THR A 95 7.42 -8.04 8.46
CA THR A 95 7.44 -9.52 8.54
C THR A 95 8.82 -10.16 8.39
N ASP A 96 9.79 -9.41 7.88
CA ASP A 96 11.06 -9.91 7.35
C ASP A 96 10.89 -10.98 6.25
N SER A 97 9.70 -11.07 5.64
CA SER A 97 9.40 -12.05 4.59
C SER A 97 10.00 -11.62 3.25
N GLU A 98 10.84 -12.47 2.67
CA GLU A 98 11.42 -12.28 1.34
C GLU A 98 10.37 -12.24 0.23
N PHE A 99 9.20 -12.86 0.44
CA PHE A 99 8.11 -12.82 -0.54
C PHE A 99 7.74 -11.39 -0.95
N TYR A 100 7.59 -10.49 0.03
CA TYR A 100 7.21 -9.11 -0.27
C TYR A 100 8.36 -8.29 -0.87
N LEU A 101 9.59 -8.57 -0.45
CA LEU A 101 10.78 -7.93 -1.05
C LEU A 101 10.93 -8.34 -2.51
N ASN A 102 10.82 -9.64 -2.80
CA ASN A 102 10.88 -10.18 -4.16
C ASN A 102 9.73 -9.62 -5.02
N TYR A 103 8.51 -9.53 -4.48
CA TYR A 103 7.40 -8.85 -5.18
C TYR A 103 7.77 -7.42 -5.56
N ALA A 104 8.31 -6.64 -4.61
CA ALA A 104 8.69 -5.25 -4.86
C ALA A 104 9.78 -5.17 -5.94
N ILE A 105 10.80 -6.02 -5.89
CA ILE A 105 11.90 -6.08 -6.87
C ILE A 105 11.38 -6.48 -8.26
N ASP A 106 10.61 -7.57 -8.35
CA ASP A 106 10.10 -8.12 -9.60
C ASP A 106 9.15 -7.14 -10.30
N LYS A 107 8.38 -6.37 -9.53
CA LYS A 107 7.44 -5.37 -10.06
C LYS A 107 8.07 -4.01 -10.29
N ALA A 108 9.20 -3.68 -9.64
CA ALA A 108 9.75 -2.34 -9.61
C ALA A 108 9.88 -1.68 -10.99
N HIS A 109 10.36 -2.43 -12.00
CA HIS A 109 10.48 -1.89 -13.37
C HIS A 109 9.12 -1.64 -14.03
N CYS A 110 8.24 -2.64 -14.08
CA CYS A 110 6.95 -2.51 -14.76
C CYS A 110 5.97 -1.57 -14.05
N PHE A 111 6.19 -1.33 -12.75
CA PHE A 111 5.41 -0.42 -11.93
C PHE A 111 6.05 0.96 -11.80
N GLY A 112 7.19 1.23 -12.44
CA GLY A 112 7.83 2.55 -12.43
C GLY A 112 8.62 2.88 -11.15
N GLY A 113 8.77 1.92 -10.23
CA GLY A 113 9.52 2.07 -8.98
C GLY A 113 11.01 2.36 -9.14
N VAL A 114 11.62 1.94 -10.24
CA VAL A 114 13.02 2.26 -10.61
C VAL A 114 13.14 3.43 -11.59
N GLY A 115 12.02 4.10 -11.85
CA GLY A 115 11.91 5.17 -12.83
C GLY A 115 12.47 6.51 -12.33
N TRP A 116 11.93 7.58 -12.91
CA TRP A 116 12.44 8.95 -12.77
C TRP A 116 12.58 9.43 -11.33
N ALA A 117 13.49 10.39 -11.13
CA ALA A 117 13.58 11.16 -9.90
C ALA A 117 12.23 11.82 -9.60
N MET A 118 11.70 11.56 -8.41
CA MET A 118 10.42 12.08 -7.97
C MET A 118 10.62 13.32 -7.11
N THR A 119 9.89 14.38 -7.43
CA THR A 119 9.90 15.63 -6.67
C THR A 119 8.79 15.68 -5.61
N GLU A 120 7.98 14.63 -5.51
CA GLU A 120 6.80 14.58 -4.66
C GLU A 120 6.71 13.26 -3.89
N PHE A 121 6.29 13.38 -2.63
CA PHE A 121 5.73 12.30 -1.82
C PHE A 121 4.43 12.81 -1.22
N SER A 122 3.30 12.17 -1.55
CA SER A 122 1.97 12.66 -1.18
C SER A 122 0.98 11.51 -1.00
N TRP A 123 -0.28 11.87 -0.69
CA TRP A 123 -1.36 10.90 -0.55
C TRP A 123 -1.66 10.15 -1.85
N ASP A 124 -1.27 10.69 -3.01
CA ASP A 124 -1.44 10.07 -4.34
C ASP A 124 -0.13 9.43 -4.84
N VAL A 125 1.05 9.97 -4.49
CA VAL A 125 2.33 9.49 -5.05
C VAL A 125 3.28 8.94 -3.97
N LYS A 126 3.66 7.65 -4.05
CA LYS A 126 4.55 6.97 -3.08
C LYS A 126 5.97 6.68 -3.56
N TYR A 127 6.30 6.96 -4.83
CA TYR A 127 7.60 6.62 -5.43
C TYR A 127 8.82 7.16 -4.68
N ALA A 128 8.82 8.41 -4.21
CA ALA A 128 9.94 8.93 -3.43
C ALA A 128 10.13 8.16 -2.10
N GLY A 129 9.02 7.83 -1.43
CA GLY A 129 9.04 7.06 -0.19
C GLY A 129 9.54 5.63 -0.40
N LEU A 130 9.02 4.94 -1.42
CA LEU A 130 9.43 3.56 -1.70
C LEU A 130 10.91 3.47 -2.09
N GLN A 131 11.44 4.45 -2.83
CA GLN A 131 12.86 4.48 -3.22
C GLN A 131 13.77 4.64 -2.01
N VAL A 132 13.43 5.52 -1.07
CA VAL A 132 14.16 5.68 0.20
C VAL A 132 14.07 4.39 1.02
N MET A 133 12.89 3.77 1.14
CA MET A 133 12.75 2.49 1.86
C MET A 133 13.59 1.38 1.21
N ALA A 134 13.58 1.27 -0.12
CA ALA A 134 14.37 0.28 -0.85
C ALA A 134 15.87 0.44 -0.57
N SER A 135 16.38 1.68 -0.48
CA SER A 135 17.78 1.95 -0.14
C SER A 135 18.20 1.54 1.28
N GLN A 136 17.23 1.30 2.18
CA GLN A 136 17.49 0.87 3.55
C GLN A 136 17.43 -0.65 3.73
N VAL A 137 17.05 -1.40 2.69
CA VAL A 137 17.02 -2.86 2.75
C VAL A 137 18.47 -3.35 2.74
N ASN A 138 18.93 -3.87 3.88
CA ASN A 138 20.28 -4.41 3.98
C ASN A 138 20.44 -5.62 3.06
N CYS A 139 21.33 -5.50 2.09
CA CYS A 139 21.78 -6.62 1.27
C CYS A 139 22.81 -7.43 2.09
N SER A 140 22.33 -8.34 2.96
CA SER A 140 23.20 -9.22 3.74
C SER A 140 23.58 -10.51 3.00
N LEU A 141 23.37 -10.59 1.68
CA LEU A 141 23.57 -11.80 0.86
C LEU A 141 24.25 -11.49 -0.48
N ILE A 142 25.41 -10.82 -0.44
CA ILE A 142 26.45 -10.93 -1.46
C ILE A 142 27.78 -11.20 -0.75
#